data_AF-T0ZU91-F1
#
_entry.id   AF-T0ZU91-F1
#
_cell.length_a   1.000
_cell.length_b   1.000
_cell.length_c   1.000
_cell.angle_alpha   90.00
_cell.angle_beta   90.00
_cell.angle_gamma   90.00
#
_symmetry.space_group_name_H-M   'P 1'
#
loop_
_entity.id
_entity.type
_entity.pdbx_description
1 polymer ?
#
loop_
_entity_poly.entity_id
_entity_poly.type
_entity_poly.pdbx_seq_one_letter_code
_entity_poly.pdbx_strand_id
1 'polypeptide(L)'
;QAVGAIVGMLVVAGIADGWPSMWAAAQNSALSSQCYSASFAPAGCATAWPSVMLIEIAVTFVFVLIIQFSTRASPSTRPLAPAAIGFALLVANLVAIPIDGGSINPVRSLGPAVVSLLWSGSHWAIVEVWIFLLAPVIGGLLAAVVERALRPSSG
;
A
#
# COMPACT_ATOMS: atom_id res chain seq x y z
N GLN A 1 -12.70 -6.47 -3.14
CA GLN A 1 -11.61 -5.47 -3.04
C GLN A 1 -10.87 -5.31 -4.37
N ALA A 2 -10.34 -6.38 -5.00
CA ALA A 2 -9.60 -6.28 -6.27
C ALA A 2 -10.37 -5.59 -7.41
N VAL A 3 -11.62 -6.01 -7.65
CA VAL A 3 -12.50 -5.34 -8.63
C VAL A 3 -12.65 -3.85 -8.30
N GLY A 4 -12.85 -3.50 -7.02
CA GLY A 4 -12.97 -2.11 -6.60
C GLY A 4 -11.69 -1.29 -6.81
N ALA A 5 -10.52 -1.87 -6.58
CA ALA A 5 -9.24 -1.21 -6.84
C ALA A 5 -8.99 -0.97 -8.33
N ILE A 6 -9.34 -1.95 -9.19
CA ILE A 6 -9.25 -1.81 -10.64
C ILE A 6 -10.23 -0.75 -11.14
N VAL A 7 -11.50 -0.84 -10.74
CA VAL A 7 -12.54 0.14 -11.14
C VAL A 7 -12.19 1.54 -10.66
N GLY A 8 -11.75 1.69 -9.41
CA GLY A 8 -11.31 2.98 -8.87
C GLY A 8 -10.14 3.56 -9.66
N MET A 9 -9.17 2.72 -10.04
CA MET A 9 -8.04 3.16 -10.85
C MET A 9 -8.43 3.50 -12.29
N LEU A 10 -9.39 2.80 -12.90
CA LEU A 10 -9.94 3.15 -14.21
C LEU A 10 -10.64 4.51 -14.20
N VAL A 11 -11.37 4.83 -13.12
CA VAL A 11 -11.96 6.17 -12.94
C VAL A 11 -10.88 7.24 -12.90
N VAL A 12 -9.79 7.00 -12.15
CA VAL A 12 -8.64 7.93 -12.09
C VAL A 12 -7.99 8.10 -13.47
N ALA A 13 -7.79 7.00 -14.22
CA ALA A 13 -7.23 7.06 -15.57
C ALA A 13 -8.13 7.87 -16.53
N GLY A 14 -9.44 7.63 -16.52
CA GLY A 14 -10.38 8.40 -17.35
C GLY A 14 -10.43 9.89 -17.00
N ILE A 15 -10.27 10.26 -15.73
CA ILE A 15 -10.14 11.67 -15.32
C ILE A 15 -8.81 12.26 -15.83
N ALA A 16 -7.72 11.50 -15.72
CA ALA A 16 -6.38 11.93 -16.10
C ALA A 16 -6.20 12.09 -17.62
N ASP A 17 -6.93 11.34 -18.44
CA ASP A 17 -6.93 11.48 -19.90
C ASP A 17 -7.35 12.89 -20.36
N GLY A 18 -8.24 13.54 -19.60
CA GLY A 18 -8.64 14.92 -19.84
C GLY A 18 -7.58 15.96 -19.44
N TRP A 19 -6.49 15.54 -18.79
CA TRP A 19 -5.47 16.43 -18.23
C TRP A 19 -4.05 15.87 -18.45
N PRO A 20 -3.45 16.10 -19.63
CA PRO A 20 -2.19 15.44 -20.03
C PRO A 20 -1.01 15.61 -19.07
N SER A 21 -0.90 16.78 -18.42
CA SER A 21 0.14 17.03 -17.41
C SER A 21 -0.08 16.22 -16.13
N MET A 22 -1.33 15.95 -15.74
CA MET A 22 -1.63 15.06 -14.62
C MET A 22 -1.35 13.61 -14.97
N TRP A 23 -1.62 13.17 -16.20
CA TRP A 23 -1.30 11.81 -16.62
C TRP A 23 0.21 11.55 -16.59
N ALA A 24 1.00 12.47 -17.16
CA ALA A 24 2.45 12.40 -17.08
C ALA A 24 2.96 12.46 -15.63
N ALA A 25 2.37 13.30 -14.78
CA ALA A 25 2.71 13.34 -13.37
C ALA A 25 2.33 12.05 -12.64
N ALA A 26 1.14 11.49 -12.91
CA ALA A 26 0.62 10.27 -12.29
C ALA A 26 1.54 9.10 -12.61
N GLN A 27 1.97 8.95 -13.87
CA GLN A 27 2.91 7.91 -14.32
C GLN A 27 4.29 7.99 -13.65
N ASN A 28 4.70 9.21 -13.26
CA ASN A 28 5.99 9.50 -12.63
C ASN A 28 5.89 9.69 -11.11
N SER A 29 4.78 9.29 -10.48
CA SER A 29 4.56 9.46 -9.04
C SER A 29 4.05 8.19 -8.37
N ALA A 30 4.17 8.14 -7.03
CA ALA A 30 3.77 7.03 -6.16
C ALA A 30 2.30 6.55 -6.30
N LEU A 31 1.48 7.25 -7.08
CA LEU A 31 0.14 6.78 -7.45
C LEU A 31 0.18 5.68 -8.54
N SER A 32 1.18 5.69 -9.44
CA SER A 32 1.39 4.60 -10.43
C SER A 32 2.65 3.79 -10.18
N SER A 33 3.75 4.39 -9.71
CA SER A 33 5.04 3.74 -9.57
C SER A 33 5.17 3.12 -8.19
N GLN A 34 4.96 1.82 -8.15
CA GLN A 34 5.61 0.95 -7.17
C GLN A 34 7.10 1.05 -7.46
N CYS A 35 7.85 1.72 -6.57
CA CYS A 35 9.20 2.15 -6.89
C CYS A 35 10.20 1.11 -6.40
N TYR A 36 10.72 0.25 -7.28
CA TYR A 36 12.01 -0.37 -6.99
C TYR A 36 12.89 -0.65 -8.21
N SER A 37 12.40 -0.60 -9.45
CA SER A 37 13.30 -0.71 -10.61
C SER A 37 13.98 0.63 -10.92
N ALA A 38 15.31 0.61 -11.07
CA ALA A 38 16.14 1.78 -11.33
C ALA A 38 15.80 2.53 -12.64
N SER A 39 15.03 1.91 -13.55
CA SER A 39 14.66 2.50 -14.84
C SER A 39 13.37 3.34 -14.78
N PHE A 40 12.56 3.18 -13.74
CA PHE A 40 11.23 3.80 -13.65
C PHE A 40 10.90 4.38 -12.26
N ALA A 41 11.82 4.27 -11.30
CA ALA A 41 11.68 4.89 -9.99
C ALA A 41 11.85 6.43 -10.07
N PRO A 42 10.89 7.22 -9.54
CA PRO A 42 11.08 8.65 -9.32
C PRO A 42 12.32 8.93 -8.45
N ALA A 43 12.94 10.09 -8.63
CA ALA A 43 14.10 10.50 -7.85
C ALA A 43 13.79 10.46 -6.34
N GLY A 44 14.62 9.74 -5.57
CA GLY A 44 14.50 9.62 -4.11
C GLY A 44 13.95 8.29 -3.60
N CYS A 45 13.44 7.41 -4.47
CA CYS A 45 12.96 6.09 -4.06
C CYS A 45 14.08 5.04 -3.94
N ALA A 46 13.87 4.05 -3.08
CA ALA A 46 14.72 2.89 -2.96
C ALA A 46 14.67 2.06 -4.25
N THR A 47 15.84 1.76 -4.84
CA THR A 47 15.96 1.01 -6.10
C THR A 47 16.39 -0.45 -5.90
N ALA A 48 16.48 -0.89 -4.64
CA ALA A 48 16.83 -2.25 -4.28
C ALA A 48 15.59 -2.97 -3.72
N TRP A 49 15.23 -4.09 -4.34
CA TRP A 49 14.09 -4.90 -3.90
C TRP A 49 14.14 -5.31 -2.41
N PRO A 50 15.31 -5.59 -1.78
CA PRO A 50 15.34 -5.96 -0.36
C PRO A 50 14.95 -4.81 0.57
N SER A 51 15.37 -3.57 0.26
CA SER A 51 14.99 -2.41 1.08
C SER A 51 13.50 -2.13 0.99
N VAL A 52 12.91 -2.27 -0.21
CA VAL A 52 11.46 -2.13 -0.42
C VAL A 52 10.69 -3.23 0.32
N MET A 53 11.16 -4.47 0.23
CA MET A 53 10.59 -5.59 0.98
C MET A 53 10.56 -5.32 2.50
N LEU A 54 11.67 -4.82 3.06
CA LEU A 54 11.79 -4.56 4.49
C LEU A 54 10.84 -3.46 4.97
N ILE A 55 10.76 -2.34 4.24
CA ILE A 55 9.89 -1.22 4.63
C ILE A 55 8.41 -1.61 4.50
N GLU A 56 8.00 -2.30 3.43
CA GLU A 56 6.62 -2.77 3.26
C GLU A 56 6.20 -3.76 4.35
N ILE A 57 7.09 -4.70 4.72
CA ILE A 57 6.84 -5.62 5.84
C ILE A 57 6.66 -4.81 7.13
N ALA A 58 7.58 -3.89 7.44
CA ALA A 58 7.58 -3.15 8.70
C ALA A 58 6.37 -2.23 8.84
N VAL A 59 6.06 -1.45 7.81
CA VAL A 59 4.94 -0.49 7.82
C VAL A 59 3.60 -1.25 7.83
N THR A 60 3.46 -2.31 7.03
CA THR A 60 2.23 -3.12 7.05
C THR A 60 2.06 -3.83 8.39
N PHE A 61 3.13 -4.34 8.98
CA PHE A 61 3.10 -4.94 10.32
C PHE A 61 2.51 -3.97 11.34
N VAL A 62 3.05 -2.75 11.43
CA VAL A 62 2.55 -1.73 12.37
C VAL A 62 1.10 -1.37 12.07
N PHE A 63 0.76 -1.15 10.80
CA PHE A 63 -0.61 -0.79 10.41
C PHE A 63 -1.64 -1.86 10.78
N VAL A 64 -1.37 -3.13 10.44
CA VAL A 64 -2.26 -4.26 10.77
C VAL A 64 -2.33 -4.48 12.28
N LEU A 65 -1.24 -4.27 13.01
CA LEU A 65 -1.24 -4.35 14.47
C LEU A 65 -2.17 -3.30 15.09
N ILE A 66 -2.12 -2.05 14.61
CA ILE A 66 -3.03 -0.97 15.05
C ILE A 66 -4.48 -1.31 14.73
N ILE A 67 -4.78 -1.87 13.54
CA ILE A 67 -6.14 -2.31 13.19
C ILE A 67 -6.65 -3.34 14.20
N GLN A 68 -5.85 -4.38 14.49
CA GLN A 68 -6.29 -5.46 15.38
C GLN A 68 -6.54 -4.97 16.81
N PHE A 69 -5.65 -4.16 17.38
CA PHE A 69 -5.86 -3.60 18.71
C PHE A 69 -7.03 -2.60 18.77
N SER A 70 -7.17 -1.75 17.74
CA SER A 70 -8.23 -0.74 17.68
C SER A 70 -9.61 -1.38 17.54
N THR A 71 -9.74 -2.43 16.73
CA THR A 71 -11.01 -3.13 16.52
C THR A 71 -11.43 -3.98 17.73
N ARG A 72 -10.46 -4.42 18.53
CA ARG A 72 -10.70 -5.19 19.77
C ARG A 72 -10.74 -4.35 21.03
N ALA A 73 -10.61 -3.03 20.90
CA ALA A 73 -10.69 -2.11 22.01
C ALA A 73 -12.05 -2.25 22.75
N SER A 74 -12.07 -1.76 24.00
CA SER A 74 -13.27 -1.77 24.84
C SER A 74 -14.46 -1.11 24.12
N PRO A 75 -15.71 -1.45 24.46
CA PRO A 75 -16.88 -0.81 23.85
C PRO A 75 -16.87 0.72 23.94
N SER A 76 -16.24 1.29 24.98
CA SER A 76 -16.09 2.75 25.16
C SER A 76 -15.10 3.39 24.20
N THR A 77 -14.10 2.65 23.70
CA THR A 77 -13.02 3.18 22.84
C THR A 77 -13.12 2.73 21.38
N ARG A 78 -13.83 1.62 21.12
CA ARG A 78 -14.07 1.08 19.76
C ARG A 78 -14.64 2.11 18.77
N PRO A 79 -15.51 3.08 19.14
CA PRO A 79 -15.95 4.11 18.21
C PRO A 79 -14.82 4.98 17.62
N LEU A 80 -13.66 5.06 18.30
CA LEU A 80 -12.49 5.79 17.80
C LEU A 80 -11.63 4.97 16.81
N ALA A 81 -11.92 3.68 16.63
CA ALA A 81 -11.12 2.79 15.78
C ALA A 81 -10.98 3.30 14.33
N PRO A 82 -12.03 3.81 13.64
CA PRO A 82 -11.88 4.34 12.29
C PRO A 82 -10.90 5.52 12.21
N ALA A 83 -10.93 6.42 13.20
CA ALA A 83 -10.03 7.57 13.26
C ALA A 83 -8.58 7.13 13.52
N ALA A 84 -8.37 6.21 14.46
CA ALA A 84 -7.05 5.65 14.75
C ALA A 84 -6.46 4.92 13.54
N ILE A 85 -7.27 4.12 12.83
CA ILE A 85 -6.85 3.40 11.62
C ILE A 85 -6.54 4.39 10.48
N GLY A 86 -7.37 5.41 10.28
CA GLY A 86 -7.13 6.45 9.28
C GLY A 86 -5.84 7.23 9.54
N PHE A 87 -5.58 7.61 10.79
CA PHE A 87 -4.34 8.28 11.18
C PHE A 87 -3.12 7.37 11.04
N ALA A 88 -3.24 6.10 11.41
CA ALA A 88 -2.17 5.11 11.20
C ALA A 88 -1.83 4.96 9.71
N LEU A 89 -2.84 4.91 8.83
CA LEU A 89 -2.63 4.86 7.39
C LEU A 89 -1.97 6.14 6.86
N LEU A 90 -2.35 7.32 7.37
CA LEU A 90 -1.71 8.58 7.02
C LEU A 90 -0.21 8.56 7.38
N VAL A 91 0.12 8.22 8.63
CA VAL A 91 1.52 8.17 9.09
C VAL A 91 2.32 7.11 8.33
N ALA A 92 1.74 5.94 8.10
CA ALA A 92 2.34 4.88 7.31
C ALA A 92 2.72 5.39 5.90
N ASN A 93 1.84 6.16 5.26
CA ASN A 93 2.10 6.76 3.95
C ASN A 93 3.15 7.88 4.00
N LEU A 94 3.16 8.73 5.04
CA LEU A 94 4.20 9.75 5.21
C LEU A 94 5.60 9.15 5.30
N VAL A 95 5.71 7.93 5.85
CA VAL A 95 6.98 7.19 5.95
C VAL A 95 7.30 6.43 4.66
N ALA A 96 6.34 5.68 4.11
CA ALA A 96 6.58 4.75 3.01
C ALA A 96 6.63 5.41 1.64
N ILE A 97 5.78 6.41 1.36
CA ILE A 97 5.70 7.06 0.04
C ILE A 97 7.07 7.58 -0.45
N PRO A 98 7.89 8.27 0.37
CA PRO A 98 9.21 8.73 -0.06
C PRO A 98 10.22 7.60 -0.34
N ILE A 99 9.98 6.40 0.19
CA ILE A 99 10.90 5.27 0.10
C ILE A 99 10.53 4.35 -1.06
N ASP A 100 9.29 3.88 -1.15
CA ASP A 100 8.86 2.86 -2.11
C ASP A 100 7.53 3.13 -2.82
N GLY A 101 6.88 4.25 -2.50
CA GLY A 101 5.57 4.63 -3.03
C GLY A 101 4.37 4.26 -2.14
N GLY A 102 4.59 3.58 -1.00
CA GLY A 102 3.58 3.33 0.01
C GLY A 102 2.41 2.45 -0.47
N SER A 103 2.66 1.15 -0.65
CA SER A 103 1.59 0.18 -0.96
C SER A 103 0.78 -0.13 0.28
N ILE A 104 1.42 -0.77 1.28
CA ILE A 104 0.83 -1.27 2.53
C ILE A 104 -0.27 -2.35 2.31
N ASN A 105 -0.76 -2.51 1.08
CA ASN A 105 -1.94 -3.27 0.73
C ASN A 105 -1.77 -3.90 -0.66
N PRO A 106 -1.77 -5.25 -0.77
CA PRO A 106 -1.63 -5.96 -2.04
C PRO A 106 -2.61 -5.50 -3.12
N VAL A 107 -3.86 -5.28 -2.72
CA VAL A 107 -4.95 -4.97 -3.63
C VAL A 107 -4.88 -3.53 -4.13
N ARG A 108 -4.38 -2.60 -3.31
CA ARG A 108 -4.13 -1.20 -3.71
C ARG A 108 -3.07 -1.11 -4.80
N SER A 109 -2.10 -2.02 -4.80
CA SER A 109 -0.99 -2.05 -5.76
C SER A 109 -1.32 -2.82 -7.04
N LEU A 110 -2.20 -3.81 -6.95
CA LEU A 110 -2.73 -4.51 -8.13
C LEU A 110 -3.54 -3.61 -9.08
N GLY A 111 -4.35 -2.70 -8.56
CA GLY A 111 -5.20 -1.81 -9.38
C GLY A 111 -4.38 -0.99 -10.40
N PRO A 112 -3.44 -0.15 -9.94
CA PRO A 112 -2.53 0.60 -10.80
C PRO A 112 -1.69 -0.29 -11.72
N ALA A 113 -1.21 -1.45 -11.25
CA ALA A 113 -0.42 -2.35 -12.08
C ALA A 113 -1.22 -2.89 -13.28
N VAL A 114 -2.46 -3.32 -13.05
CA VAL A 114 -3.35 -3.81 -14.12
C VAL A 114 -3.80 -2.69 -15.04
N VAL A 115 -4.20 -1.53 -14.50
CA VAL A 115 -4.66 -0.41 -15.33
C VAL A 115 -3.52 0.19 -16.14
N SER A 116 -2.30 0.24 -15.62
CA SER A 116 -1.12 0.66 -16.39
C SER A 116 -0.94 -0.22 -17.64
N LEU A 117 -1.09 -1.54 -17.51
CA LEU A 117 -1.04 -2.47 -18.64
C LEU A 117 -2.18 -2.24 -19.64
N LEU A 118 -3.43 -2.13 -19.15
CA LEU A 118 -4.61 -2.04 -20.02
C LEU A 118 -4.79 -0.68 -20.69
N TRP A 119 -4.40 0.41 -20.02
CA TRP A 119 -4.64 1.78 -20.46
C TRP A 119 -3.45 2.40 -21.19
N SER A 120 -2.23 2.16 -20.69
CA SER A 120 -1.01 2.75 -21.25
C SER A 120 -0.18 1.78 -22.09
N GLY A 121 -0.53 0.48 -22.07
CA GLY A 121 0.28 -0.59 -22.68
C GLY A 121 1.59 -0.85 -21.94
N SER A 122 1.77 -0.30 -20.74
CA SER A 122 3.01 -0.39 -19.99
C SER A 122 3.08 -1.65 -19.12
N HIS A 123 4.21 -2.35 -19.19
CA HIS A 123 4.40 -3.64 -18.54
C HIS A 123 5.22 -3.57 -17.25
N TRP A 124 5.87 -2.45 -16.94
CA TRP A 124 6.78 -2.39 -15.79
C TRP A 124 6.05 -2.60 -14.45
N ALA A 125 4.86 -2.00 -14.29
CA ALA A 125 4.13 -2.03 -13.02
C ALA A 125 3.65 -3.44 -12.65
N ILE A 126 3.27 -4.25 -13.65
CA ILE A 126 2.84 -5.64 -13.42
C ILE A 126 4.03 -6.57 -13.10
N VAL A 127 5.23 -6.24 -13.58
CA VAL A 127 6.46 -7.00 -13.26
C VAL A 127 6.92 -6.72 -11.84
N GLU A 128 6.69 -5.52 -11.30
CA GLU A 128 7.17 -5.11 -9.98
C GLU A 128 6.20 -5.42 -8.84
N VAL A 129 4.91 -5.63 -9.15
CA VAL A 129 3.84 -5.75 -8.13
C VAL A 129 4.02 -6.88 -7.14
N TRP A 130 4.79 -7.92 -7.48
CA TRP A 130 4.95 -9.10 -6.62
C TRP A 130 5.49 -8.78 -5.22
N ILE A 131 6.37 -7.77 -5.08
CA ILE A 131 6.88 -7.35 -3.76
C ILE A 131 5.74 -6.82 -2.91
N PHE A 132 4.92 -5.97 -3.51
CA PHE A 132 3.78 -5.33 -2.86
C PHE A 132 2.60 -6.28 -2.65
N LEU A 133 2.63 -7.47 -3.25
CA LEU A 133 1.76 -8.58 -2.89
C LEU A 133 2.31 -9.35 -1.69
N LEU A 134 3.59 -9.67 -1.69
CA LEU A 134 4.21 -10.59 -0.74
C LEU A 134 4.55 -9.91 0.59
N ALA A 135 5.20 -8.74 0.56
CA ALA A 135 5.68 -8.04 1.74
C ALA A 135 4.54 -7.64 2.70
N PRO A 136 3.42 -7.06 2.24
CA PRO A 136 2.30 -6.75 3.12
C PRO A 136 1.66 -7.99 3.76
N VAL A 137 1.59 -9.11 3.04
CA VAL A 137 1.08 -10.37 3.60
C VAL A 137 1.98 -10.85 4.74
N ILE A 138 3.30 -10.81 4.55
CA ILE A 138 4.26 -11.16 5.61
C ILE A 138 4.10 -10.23 6.81
N GLY A 139 4.03 -8.91 6.60
CA GLY A 139 3.83 -7.94 7.68
C GLY A 139 2.53 -8.18 8.45
N GLY A 140 1.43 -8.43 7.74
CA GLY A 140 0.13 -8.74 8.35
C GLY A 140 0.13 -10.05 9.14
N LEU A 141 0.80 -11.10 8.64
CA LEU A 141 0.96 -12.36 9.37
C LEU A 141 1.78 -12.17 10.66
N LEU A 142 2.88 -11.43 10.60
CA LEU A 142 3.67 -11.08 11.79
C LEU A 142 2.81 -10.32 12.82
N ALA A 143 1.98 -9.39 12.35
CA ALA A 143 1.09 -8.62 13.22
C ALA A 143 0.06 -9.52 13.90
N ALA A 144 -0.51 -10.50 13.18
CA ALA A 144 -1.44 -11.47 13.75
C ALA A 144 -0.78 -12.37 14.80
N VAL A 145 0.46 -12.80 14.57
CA VAL A 145 1.24 -13.60 15.54
C VAL A 145 1.52 -12.78 16.80
N VAL A 146 2.03 -11.56 16.66
CA VAL A 146 2.33 -10.68 17.80
C VAL A 146 1.07 -10.35 18.59
N GLU A 147 -0.02 -9.98 17.92
CA GLU A 147 -1.27 -9.66 18.59
C GLU A 147 -1.87 -10.88 19.30
N ARG A 148 -1.71 -12.09 18.76
CA ARG A 148 -2.08 -13.33 19.47
C ARG A 148 -1.23 -13.57 20.70
N ALA A 149 0.07 -13.29 20.65
CA ALA A 149 0.99 -13.48 21.78
C ALA A 149 0.75 -12.45 22.90
N LEU A 150 0.35 -11.23 22.55
CA LEU A 150 0.05 -10.15 23.50
C LEU A 150 -1.37 -10.22 24.07
N ARG A 151 -2.23 -11.08 23.52
CA ARG A 151 -3.61 -11.20 23.99
C ARG A 151 -3.65 -11.86 25.38
N PRO A 152 -4.35 -11.25 26.36
CA PRO A 152 -4.60 -11.90 27.64
C PRO A 152 -5.35 -13.22 27.42
N SER A 153 -4.96 -14.28 28.14
CA SER A 153 -5.75 -15.51 28.20
C SER A 153 -7.11 -15.20 28.79
N SER A 154 -8.19 -15.45 28.04
CA SER A 154 -9.54 -15.42 28.58
C SER A 154 -9.69 -16.59 29.56
N GLY A 155 -9.49 -16.30 30.85
CA GLY A 155 -9.90 -17.16 31.96
C GLY A 155 -11.40 -17.06 32.20
#